data_AF-A0A1F7NP00-F1
#
_entry.id   AF-A0A1F7NP00-F1
#
_cell.length_a   1.000
_cell.length_b   1.000
_cell.length_c   1.000
_cell.angle_alpha   90.00
_cell.angle_beta   90.00
_cell.angle_gamma   90.00
#
_symmetry.space_group_name_H-M   'P 1'
#
loop_
_entity.id
_entity.type
_entity.pdbx_description
1 polymer ?
#
loop_
_entity_poly.entity_id
_entity_poly.type
_entity_poly.pdbx_seq_one_letter_code
_entity_poly.pdbx_strand_id
1 'polypeptide(L)'
;MGPLATTLRARETELAGEVGLTLRQLLDRLEARYGPEFAQRIYRTLAPPRQLQMHTRIFVNGSAADDAMLDAPLPPAGAEPGSSEVLIYFMPGASGG
;
A
#
# COMPACT_ATOMS: atom_id res chain seq x y z
N MET A 1 -12.26 5.34 -13.87
CA MET A 1 -11.30 4.25 -14.19
C MET A 1 -9.89 4.81 -14.04
N GLY A 2 -9.20 4.51 -12.93
CA GLY A 2 -7.92 5.13 -12.59
C GLY A 2 -6.71 4.42 -13.24
N PRO A 3 -5.68 5.16 -13.67
CA PRO A 3 -4.59 4.65 -14.52
C PRO A 3 -3.70 3.53 -13.94
N LEU A 4 -3.78 3.23 -12.63
CA LEU A 4 -3.00 2.14 -12.04
C LEU A 4 -3.65 0.76 -12.15
N ALA A 5 -4.98 0.69 -12.24
CA ALA A 5 -5.66 -0.60 -12.45
C ALA A 5 -5.23 -1.24 -13.78
N THR A 6 -4.86 -0.40 -14.77
CA THR A 6 -4.35 -0.81 -16.07
C THR A 6 -2.88 -1.23 -16.02
N THR A 7 -2.04 -0.57 -15.20
CA THR A 7 -0.61 -0.89 -15.08
C THR A 7 -0.35 -2.11 -14.19
N LEU A 8 -1.12 -2.28 -13.12
CA LEU A 8 -0.87 -3.36 -12.16
C LEU A 8 -1.43 -4.70 -12.64
N ARG A 9 -2.58 -4.76 -13.35
CA ARG A 9 -3.26 -5.98 -13.88
C ARG A 9 -3.28 -7.23 -12.96
N ALA A 10 -2.84 -7.12 -11.72
CA ALA A 10 -2.75 -8.12 -10.69
C ALA A 10 -3.76 -7.68 -9.64
N ARG A 11 -4.95 -8.26 -9.73
CA ARG A 11 -6.06 -8.03 -8.81
C ARG A 11 -5.75 -8.56 -7.41
N GLU A 12 -4.75 -9.43 -7.31
CA GLU A 12 -4.32 -10.12 -6.10
C GLU A 12 -2.80 -10.34 -6.25
N THR A 13 -2.02 -10.01 -5.23
CA THR A 13 -0.58 -10.30 -5.19
C THR A 13 -0.26 -10.89 -3.84
N GLU A 14 0.06 -12.17 -3.81
CA GLU A 14 0.61 -12.82 -2.63
C GLU A 14 2.09 -12.44 -2.52
N LEU A 15 2.45 -11.74 -1.44
CA LEU A 15 3.84 -11.54 -1.05
C LEU A 15 4.14 -12.42 0.16
N ALA A 16 5.10 -13.33 0.00
CA ALA A 16 5.70 -14.00 1.14
C ALA A 16 6.40 -12.95 2.03
N GLY A 17 5.82 -12.69 3.18
CA GLY A 17 6.34 -11.77 4.19
C GLY A 17 7.11 -12.52 5.28
N GLU A 18 8.02 -11.81 5.94
CA GLU A 18 8.58 -12.28 7.20
C GLU A 18 7.64 -11.91 8.35
N VAL A 19 7.69 -12.67 9.45
CA VAL A 19 6.89 -12.36 10.64
C VAL A 19 7.25 -10.96 11.15
N GLY A 20 6.25 -10.10 11.34
CA GLY A 20 6.45 -8.72 11.80
C GLY A 20 6.78 -7.71 10.71
N LEU A 21 6.61 -8.06 9.43
CA LEU A 21 6.78 -7.13 8.31
C LEU A 21 5.88 -5.89 8.48
N THR A 22 6.46 -4.70 8.31
CA THR A 22 5.70 -3.45 8.40
C THR A 22 5.08 -3.06 7.07
N LEU A 23 4.05 -2.21 7.10
CA LEU A 23 3.44 -1.69 5.89
C LEU A 23 4.44 -0.90 5.04
N ARG A 24 5.37 -0.15 5.65
CA ARG A 24 6.45 0.53 4.93
C ARG A 24 7.34 -0.45 4.18
N GLN A 25 7.79 -1.52 4.83
CA GLN A 25 8.61 -2.54 4.19
C GLN A 25 7.88 -3.23 3.03
N LEU A 26 6.57 -3.48 3.18
CA LEU A 26 5.75 -4.00 2.09
C LEU A 26 5.73 -3.04 0.89
N LEU A 27 5.49 -1.75 1.14
CA LEU A 27 5.46 -0.72 0.11
C LEU A 27 6.81 -0.52 -0.57
N ASP A 28 7.92 -0.61 0.17
CA ASP A 28 9.27 -0.56 -0.39
C ASP A 28 9.56 -1.79 -1.28
N ARG A 29 9.08 -2.99 -0.90
CA ARG A 29 9.17 -4.19 -1.77
C ARG A 29 8.34 -4.02 -3.05
N LEU A 30 7.15 -3.41 -2.93
CA LEU A 30 6.31 -3.11 -4.09
C LEU A 30 6.95 -2.02 -4.99
N GLU A 31 7.59 -1.01 -4.41
CA GLU A 31 8.42 -0.03 -5.13
C GLU A 31 9.56 -0.71 -5.89
N ALA A 32 10.29 -1.64 -5.25
CA ALA A 32 11.35 -2.39 -5.91
C ALA A 32 10.84 -3.26 -7.07
N ARG A 33 9.62 -3.80 -6.95
CA ARG A 33 9.01 -4.68 -7.96
C ARG A 33 8.40 -3.92 -9.14
N TYR A 34 7.71 -2.82 -8.88
CA TYR A 34 6.97 -2.05 -9.87
C TYR A 34 7.67 -0.76 -10.31
N GLY A 35 8.77 -0.41 -9.65
CA GLY A 35 9.56 0.78 -9.93
C GLY A 35 9.10 2.04 -9.19
N PRO A 36 9.83 3.15 -9.37
CA PRO A 36 9.61 4.40 -8.64
C PRO A 36 8.28 5.10 -8.96
N GLU A 37 7.60 4.73 -10.04
CA GLU A 37 6.25 5.23 -10.34
C GLU A 37 5.21 4.77 -9.31
N PHE A 38 5.42 3.61 -8.69
CA PHE A 38 4.58 3.14 -7.59
C PHE A 38 4.74 4.05 -6.37
N ALA A 39 5.98 4.30 -5.94
CA ALA A 39 6.26 5.16 -4.80
C ALA A 39 5.72 6.58 -4.97
N GLN A 40 5.80 7.15 -6.19
CA GLN A 40 5.25 8.48 -6.49
C GLN A 40 3.73 8.57 -6.35
N ARG A 41 3.01 7.44 -6.36
CA ARG A 41 1.55 7.41 -6.21
C ARG A 41 1.14 7.03 -4.79
N ILE A 42 1.99 6.32 -4.05
CA ILE A 42 1.75 5.99 -2.65
C ILE A 42 2.14 7.15 -1.74
N TYR A 43 3.32 7.75 -1.95
CA TYR A 43 3.91 8.74 -1.07
C TYR A 43 3.78 10.16 -1.61
N ARG A 44 3.52 11.11 -0.72
CA ARG A 44 3.50 12.54 -1.04
C ARG A 44 4.90 13.10 -1.24
N THR A 45 5.87 12.57 -0.50
CA THR A 45 7.28 12.96 -0.53
C THR A 45 8.15 11.71 -0.60
N LEU A 46 9.15 11.71 -1.49
CA LEU A 46 10.15 10.64 -1.54
C LEU A 46 11.24 10.80 -0.46
N ALA A 47 11.33 12.00 0.12
CA ALA A 47 12.19 12.30 1.26
C ALA A 47 11.50 11.92 2.59
N PRO A 48 12.23 11.33 3.55
CA PRO A 48 11.70 10.97 4.86
C PRO A 48 11.36 12.22 5.72
N PRO A 49 10.26 12.18 6.50
CA PRO A 49 9.30 11.09 6.61
C PRO A 49 8.41 10.96 5.35
N ARG A 50 8.35 9.74 4.79
CA ARG A 50 7.54 9.42 3.61
C ARG A 50 6.07 9.31 4.03
N GLN A 51 5.30 10.38 3.81
CA GLN A 51 3.88 10.43 4.16
C GLN A 51 3.00 9.87 3.05
N LEU A 52 1.88 9.25 3.38
CA LEU A 52 0.94 8.73 2.39
C LEU A 52 0.25 9.86 1.61
N GLN A 53 -0.07 9.61 0.33
CA GLN A 53 -0.86 10.54 -0.47
C GLN A 53 -2.32 10.55 -0.02
N MET A 54 -2.95 11.72 0.00
CA MET A 54 -4.36 11.87 0.35
C MET A 54 -5.31 11.18 -0.64
N HIS A 55 -4.88 11.02 -1.90
CA HIS A 55 -5.64 10.35 -2.96
C HIS A 55 -5.38 8.84 -3.00
N THR A 56 -4.55 8.31 -2.10
CA THR A 56 -4.29 6.89 -1.98
C THR A 56 -4.86 6.41 -0.65
N ARG A 57 -5.75 5.41 -0.72
CA ARG A 57 -6.31 4.75 0.46
C ARG A 57 -5.73 3.35 0.56
N ILE A 58 -5.05 3.08 1.66
CA ILE A 58 -4.56 1.75 1.98
C ILE A 58 -5.46 1.18 3.07
N PHE A 59 -5.87 -0.07 2.93
CA PHE A 59 -6.58 -0.80 3.95
C PHE A 59 -5.77 -2.03 4.33
N VAL A 60 -5.69 -2.31 5.62
CA VAL A 60 -5.07 -3.52 6.18
C VAL A 60 -6.14 -4.26 6.96
N ASN A 61 -6.46 -5.48 6.55
CA ASN A 61 -7.55 -6.30 7.10
C ASN A 61 -8.89 -5.52 7.18
N GLY A 62 -9.17 -4.72 6.15
CA GLY A 62 -10.38 -3.88 6.07
C GLY A 62 -10.34 -2.55 6.84
N SER A 63 -9.31 -2.29 7.65
CA SER A 63 -9.13 -1.03 8.36
C SER A 63 -8.27 -0.05 7.55
N ALA A 64 -8.70 1.21 7.44
CA ALA A 64 -7.90 2.23 6.76
C ALA A 64 -6.57 2.43 7.49
N ALA A 65 -5.47 2.40 6.75
CA ALA A 65 -4.13 2.59 7.29
C ALA A 65 -3.77 4.08 7.29
N ASP A 66 -3.34 4.56 8.45
CA ASP A 66 -2.80 5.90 8.64
C ASP A 66 -1.26 5.89 8.63
N ASP A 67 -0.64 7.07 8.64
CA ASP A 67 0.82 7.23 8.69
C ASP A 67 1.46 6.47 9.88
N ALA A 68 0.76 6.37 11.01
CA ALA A 68 1.23 5.60 12.18
C ALA A 68 1.29 4.09 11.92
N MET A 69 0.47 3.56 11.01
CA MET A 69 0.49 2.13 10.63
C MET A 69 1.62 1.80 9.66
N LEU A 70 2.27 2.78 9.03
CA LEU A 70 3.41 2.54 8.14
C LEU A 70 4.55 1.83 8.86
N ASP A 71 4.84 2.29 10.08
CA ASP A 71 5.94 1.79 10.90
C ASP A 71 5.50 0.69 11.87
N ALA A 72 4.19 0.40 11.95
CA ALA A 72 3.67 -0.69 12.75
C ALA A 72 3.76 -2.04 12.00
N PRO A 73 3.97 -3.16 12.72
CA PRO A 73 3.91 -4.49 12.12
C PRO A 73 2.49 -4.78 11.61
N LEU A 74 2.39 -5.45 10.46
CA LEU A 74 1.11 -5.81 9.87
C LEU A 74 0.36 -6.80 10.78
N PRO A 75 -0.91 -6.50 11.14
CA PRO A 75 -1.72 -7.43 11.92
C PRO A 75 -2.13 -8.65 11.08
N PRO A 76 -2.29 -9.83 11.69
CA PRO A 76 -2.79 -11.01 10.99
C PRO A 76 -4.25 -10.83 10.56
N ALA A 77 -4.57 -11.29 9.35
CA ALA A 77 -5.90 -11.41 8.76
C ALA A 77 -6.59 -12.64 9.34
N GLY A 78 -7.36 -12.46 10.40
CA GLY A 78 -8.18 -13.51 10.99
C GLY A 78 -7.47 -14.34 12.07
N ALA A 79 -7.99 -15.55 12.30
CA ALA A 79 -7.57 -16.42 13.40
C ALA A 79 -6.23 -17.15 13.13
N GLU A 80 -5.79 -17.21 11.88
CA GLU A 80 -4.56 -17.89 11.48
C GLU A 80 -3.38 -16.90 11.57
N PRO A 81 -2.36 -17.18 12.41
CA PRO A 81 -1.18 -16.33 12.49
C PRO A 81 -0.38 -16.44 11.19
N GLY A 82 -0.17 -15.32 10.50
CA GLY A 82 0.83 -15.21 9.42
C GLY A 82 0.33 -14.78 8.05
N SER A 83 -0.98 -14.58 7.86
CA SER A 83 -1.49 -13.93 6.64
C SER A 83 -1.96 -12.52 6.98
N SER A 84 -1.78 -11.53 6.11
CA SER A 84 -2.31 -10.17 6.26
C SER A 84 -2.87 -9.72 4.92
N GLU A 85 -4.07 -9.16 4.90
CA GLU A 85 -4.68 -8.65 3.68
C GLU A 85 -4.40 -7.15 3.57
N VAL A 86 -3.70 -6.74 2.51
CA VAL A 86 -3.41 -5.33 2.24
C VAL A 86 -4.01 -4.93 0.91
N LEU A 87 -4.88 -3.93 0.95
CA LEU A 87 -5.65 -3.46 -0.18
C LEU A 87 -5.32 -2.00 -0.46
N ILE A 88 -4.73 -1.72 -1.61
CA ILE A 88 -4.27 -0.39 -1.98
C ILE A 88 -5.18 0.16 -3.08
N TYR A 89 -5.95 1.18 -2.75
CA TYR A 89 -6.82 1.91 -3.67
C TYR A 89 -6.25 3.27 -4.02
N PHE A 90 -6.17 3.54 -5.31
CA PHE A 90 -5.83 4.85 -5.83
C PHE A 90 -7.11 5.54 -6.27
N MET A 91 -7.51 6.55 -5.52
CA MET A 91 -8.63 7.39 -5.93
C MET A 91 -8.15 8.25 -7.09
N PRO A 92 -8.80 8.19 -8.28
CA PRO A 92 -8.55 9.22 -9.27
C PRO A 92 -8.90 10.55 -8.61
N GLY A 93 -7.95 11.49 -8.57
CA GLY A 93 -8.25 12.86 -8.19
C GLY A 93 -9.45 13.31 -9.01
N ALA A 94 -10.44 13.91 -8.36
CA ALA A 94 -11.55 14.54 -9.06
C ALA A 94 -10.96 15.69 -9.89
N SER A 95 -10.51 15.39 -11.11
CA SER A 95 -10.36 16.38 -12.15
C SER A 95 -11.79 16.79 -12.50
N GLY A 96 -12.20 17.94 -11.95
CA GLY A 96 -13.51 18.53 -12.19
C GLY A 96 -13.81 18.66 -13.67
N GLY A 97 -15.08 18.44 -14.02
CA GLY A 97 -15.69 18.96 -15.23
C GLY A 97 -16.51 20.19 -14.89
#